data_AF-A0A0Z8IP35-F1
#
_entry.id   AF-A0A0Z8IP35-F1
#
_cell.length_a   1.000
_cell.length_b   1.000
_cell.length_c   1.000
_cell.angle_alpha   90.00
_cell.angle_beta   90.00
_cell.angle_gamma   90.00
#
_symmetry.space_group_name_H-M   'P 1'
#
loop_
_entity.id
_entity.type
_entity.pdbx_description
1 polymer ?
#
loop_
_entity_poly.entity_id
_entity_poly.type
_entity_poly.pdbx_seq_one_letter_code
_entity_poly.pdbx_strand_id
1 'polypeptide(L)'
;MITIQLDEELLTALVFAAAQSSCVFDRNALEENQLWLLHCCDYNEPVYEVAKQINIDDIQDESYRSYFYEVKAKGDKYYSEVDRK
;
A
#
# COMPACT_ATOMS: atom_id res chain seq x y z
N MET A 1 -16.70 13.47 -7.65
CA MET A 1 -15.36 12.91 -7.38
C MET A 1 -14.61 13.94 -6.56
N ILE A 2 -14.17 13.58 -5.35
CA ILE A 2 -13.36 14.45 -4.50
C ILE A 2 -11.92 13.97 -4.68
N THR A 3 -11.03 14.89 -5.05
CA THR A 3 -9.59 14.63 -5.13
C THR A 3 -8.94 15.25 -3.91
N ILE A 4 -8.26 14.43 -3.11
CA ILE A 4 -7.49 14.88 -1.95
C ILE A 4 -6.02 14.86 -2.34
N GLN A 5 -5.32 15.96 -2.11
CA GLN A 5 -3.87 16.01 -2.25
C GLN A 5 -3.24 15.73 -0.88
N LEU A 6 -2.32 14.78 -0.85
CA LEU A 6 -1.55 14.41 0.33
C LEU A 6 -0.07 14.49 -0.05
N ASP A 7 0.77 14.84 0.91
CA ASP A 7 2.20 14.61 0.77
C ASP A 7 2.49 13.09 0.74
N GLU A 8 3.61 12.71 0.13
CA GLU A 8 3.95 11.30 -0.11
C GLU A 8 4.16 10.51 1.18
N GLU A 9 4.74 11.15 2.20
CA GLU A 9 4.95 10.54 3.51
C GLU A 9 3.61 10.24 4.19
N LEU A 10 2.69 11.21 4.22
CA LEU A 10 1.36 11.04 4.80
C LEU A 10 0.51 10.03 4.02
N LEU A 11 0.55 10.06 2.69
CA LEU A 11 -0.12 9.07 1.85
C LEU A 11 0.36 7.65 2.19
N THR A 12 1.68 7.47 2.23
CA THR A 12 2.31 6.18 2.53
C THR A 12 1.99 5.72 3.96
N ALA A 13 2.07 6.62 4.94
CA ALA A 13 1.73 6.33 6.32
C ALA A 13 0.26 5.93 6.51
N LEU A 14 -0.68 6.58 5.80
CA LEU A 14 -2.10 6.23 5.83
C LEU A 14 -2.37 4.86 5.22
N VAL A 15 -1.72 4.55 4.09
CA VAL A 15 -1.82 3.24 3.46
C VAL A 15 -1.24 2.16 4.37
N PHE A 16 -0.10 2.40 5.01
CA PHE A 16 0.46 1.48 5.99
C PHE A 16 -0.43 1.30 7.21
N ALA A 17 -1.01 2.37 7.76
CA ALA A 17 -1.93 2.27 8.87
C ALA A 17 -3.17 1.44 8.51
N ALA A 18 -3.71 1.62 7.30
CA ALA A 18 -4.82 0.81 6.79
C ALA A 18 -4.43 -0.67 6.65
N ALA A 19 -3.25 -0.95 6.05
CA ALA A 19 -2.69 -2.30 5.94
C ALA A 19 -2.54 -2.97 7.31
N GLN A 20 -1.91 -2.29 8.27
CA GLN A 20 -1.68 -2.79 9.61
C GLN A 20 -2.99 -3.04 10.37
N SER A 21 -3.99 -2.17 10.21
CA SER A 21 -5.30 -2.34 10.87
C SER A 21 -6.06 -3.60 10.43
N SER A 22 -5.76 -4.10 9.22
CA SER A 22 -6.38 -5.32 8.68
C SER A 22 -5.76 -6.61 9.21
N CYS A 23 -4.58 -6.51 9.84
CA CYS A 23 -3.86 -7.62 10.42
C CYS A 23 -3.76 -7.44 11.92
N VAL A 24 -3.58 -8.52 12.67
CA VAL A 24 -3.23 -8.44 14.10
C VAL A 24 -1.77 -7.97 14.19
N PHE A 25 -1.54 -6.68 13.94
CA PHE A 25 -0.22 -6.08 13.86
C PHE A 25 0.36 -5.85 15.25
N ASP A 26 1.51 -6.46 15.54
CA ASP A 26 2.27 -6.21 16.76
C ASP A 26 3.24 -5.04 16.53
N ARG A 27 2.87 -3.88 17.08
CA ARG A 27 3.66 -2.65 17.03
C ARG A 27 5.06 -2.77 17.64
N ASN A 28 5.30 -3.77 18.48
CA ASN A 28 6.63 -4.01 19.07
C ASN A 28 7.60 -4.71 18.12
N ALA A 29 7.15 -5.17 16.96
CA ALA A 29 7.97 -5.87 15.98
C ALA A 29 8.69 -4.91 15.00
N LEU A 30 8.43 -3.61 15.04
CA LEU A 30 9.09 -2.64 14.16
C LEU A 30 10.47 -2.25 14.71
N GLU A 31 11.52 -2.59 13.96
CA GLU A 31 12.81 -1.90 14.07
C GLU A 31 12.82 -0.63 13.20
N GLU A 32 13.59 0.39 13.60
CA GLU A 32 13.78 1.62 12.82
C GLU A 32 14.27 1.25 11.40
N ASN A 33 13.49 1.61 10.38
CA ASN A 33 13.70 1.31 8.95
C ASN A 33 13.15 -0.04 8.44
N GLN A 34 12.07 -0.60 9.00
CA GLN A 34 11.38 -1.77 8.42
C GLN A 34 10.11 -1.50 7.60
N LEU A 35 9.87 -0.25 7.18
CA LEU A 35 8.81 0.09 6.20
C LEU A 35 8.93 -0.68 4.85
N TRP A 36 10.01 -1.43 4.65
CA TRP A 36 10.41 -2.09 3.40
C TRP A 36 10.11 -3.59 3.38
N LEU A 37 9.75 -4.20 4.51
CA LEU A 37 9.30 -5.58 4.54
C LEU A 37 7.79 -5.58 4.27
N LEU A 38 7.41 -5.69 3.00
CA LEU A 38 6.01 -5.86 2.62
C LEU A 38 5.40 -7.03 3.39
N HIS A 39 4.54 -6.71 4.35
CA HIS A 39 3.73 -7.68 5.06
C HIS A 39 2.59 -8.12 4.12
N CYS A 40 2.06 -9.33 4.31
CA CYS A 40 0.93 -9.82 3.52
C CYS A 40 -0.30 -8.88 3.57
N CYS A 41 -0.35 -8.03 4.59
CA CYS A 41 -1.37 -7.04 4.85
C CYS A 41 -1.28 -5.81 3.92
N ASP A 42 -0.09 -5.54 3.36
CA ASP A 42 0.17 -4.36 2.52
C ASP A 42 -0.43 -4.49 1.11
N TYR A 43 -0.96 -5.65 0.74
CA TYR A 43 -1.65 -5.88 -0.52
C TYR A 43 -2.98 -6.62 -0.29
N ASN A 44 -3.64 -6.33 0.84
CA ASN A 44 -5.04 -6.72 1.02
C ASN A 44 -5.96 -5.94 0.04
N GLU A 45 -7.21 -6.35 -0.09
CA GLU A 45 -8.16 -5.73 -1.03
C GLU A 45 -8.34 -4.22 -0.80
N PRO A 46 -8.56 -3.70 0.44
CA PRO A 46 -8.64 -2.25 0.67
C PRO A 46 -7.40 -1.45 0.23
N VAL A 47 -6.21 -1.94 0.54
CA VAL A 47 -4.95 -1.27 0.18
C VAL A 47 -4.74 -1.31 -1.32
N TYR A 48 -5.04 -2.43 -1.96
CA TYR A 48 -4.98 -2.56 -3.41
C TYR A 48 -5.94 -1.59 -4.13
N GLU A 49 -7.17 -1.45 -3.65
CA GLU A 49 -8.14 -0.49 -4.22
C GLU A 49 -7.70 0.97 -4.05
N VAL A 50 -7.00 1.30 -2.95
CA VAL A 50 -6.37 2.62 -2.80
C VAL A 50 -5.19 2.77 -3.77
N ALA A 51 -4.30 1.78 -3.85
CA ALA A 51 -3.11 1.81 -4.72
C ALA A 51 -3.47 1.99 -6.21
N LYS A 52 -4.62 1.45 -6.67
CA LYS A 52 -5.14 1.67 -8.03
C LYS A 52 -5.51 3.11 -8.35
N GLN A 53 -5.86 3.90 -7.34
CA GLN A 53 -6.28 5.30 -7.48
C GLN A 53 -5.10 6.28 -7.43
N ILE A 54 -3.92 5.80 -7.01
CA ILE A 54 -2.70 6.59 -6.95
C ILE A 54 -2.05 6.62 -8.34
N ASN A 55 -1.73 7.81 -8.83
CA ASN A 55 -0.83 7.96 -9.97
C ASN A 55 0.61 7.80 -9.50
N ILE A 56 1.14 6.57 -9.60
CA ILE A 56 2.45 6.21 -9.05
C ILE A 56 3.59 7.04 -9.65
N ASP A 57 3.43 7.50 -10.90
CA ASP A 57 4.43 8.32 -11.59
C ASP A 57 4.56 9.74 -11.00
N ASP A 58 3.58 10.19 -10.21
CA ASP A 58 3.64 11.47 -9.51
C ASP A 58 4.49 11.40 -8.22
N ILE A 59 4.79 10.19 -7.72
CA ILE A 59 5.61 9.97 -6.51
C ILE A 59 7.09 10.17 -6.84
N GLN A 60 7.71 11.15 -6.19
CA GLN A 60 9.10 11.55 -6.37
C GLN A 60 10.07 10.70 -5.56
N ASP A 61 9.70 10.30 -4.34
CA ASP A 61 10.56 9.43 -3.53
C ASP A 61 10.55 8.00 -4.09
N GLU A 62 11.72 7.51 -4.50
CA GLU A 62 11.89 6.18 -5.09
C GLU A 62 11.44 5.05 -4.15
N SER A 63 11.58 5.24 -2.83
CA SER A 63 11.19 4.23 -1.85
C SER A 63 9.69 4.02 -1.83
N TYR A 64 8.93 5.11 -1.75
CA TYR A 64 7.47 5.10 -1.78
C TYR A 64 6.96 4.63 -3.15
N ARG A 65 7.59 5.10 -4.22
CA ARG A 65 7.24 4.66 -5.58
C ARG A 65 7.41 3.15 -5.73
N SER A 66 8.56 2.62 -5.33
CA SER A 66 8.85 1.18 -5.38
C SER A 66 7.86 0.37 -4.53
N TYR A 67 7.53 0.86 -3.33
CA TYR A 67 6.51 0.26 -2.48
C TYR A 67 5.15 0.16 -3.17
N PHE A 68 4.63 1.27 -3.71
CA PHE A 68 3.32 1.28 -4.37
C PHE A 68 3.29 0.44 -5.66
N TYR A 69 4.41 0.40 -6.40
CA TYR A 69 4.56 -0.51 -7.53
C TYR A 69 4.41 -1.97 -7.11
N GLU A 70 5.09 -2.39 -6.03
CA GLU A 70 5.03 -3.78 -5.58
C GLU A 70 3.67 -4.15 -4.97
N VAL A 71 3.07 -3.24 -4.19
CA VAL A 71 1.70 -3.39 -3.66
C VAL A 71 0.71 -3.60 -4.80
N LYS A 72 0.74 -2.73 -5.81
CA LYS A 72 -0.16 -2.83 -6.96
C LYS A 72 0.09 -4.10 -7.76
N ALA A 73 1.35 -4.47 -8.03
CA ALA A 73 1.67 -5.68 -8.77
C ALA A 73 1.24 -6.96 -8.04
N LYS A 74 1.42 -7.02 -6.71
CA LYS A 74 0.91 -8.14 -5.90
C LYS A 74 -0.61 -8.15 -5.90
N GLY A 75 -1.25 -7.01 -5.62
CA GLY A 75 -2.70 -6.89 -5.66
C GLY A 75 -3.30 -7.28 -7.01
N ASP A 76 -2.70 -6.85 -8.13
CA ASP A 76 -3.08 -7.29 -9.48
C ASP A 76 -2.95 -8.82 -9.59
N LYS A 77 -1.86 -9.42 -9.14
CA LYS A 77 -1.73 -10.89 -9.16
C LYS A 77 -2.80 -11.61 -8.32
N TYR A 78 -3.19 -11.05 -7.17
CA TYR A 78 -4.14 -11.68 -6.25
C TYR A 78 -5.62 -11.40 -6.61
N TYR A 79 -5.92 -10.23 -7.18
CA TYR A 79 -7.29 -9.74 -7.41
C TYR A 79 -7.61 -9.47 -8.89
N SER A 80 -6.66 -9.60 -9.83
CA SER A 80 -6.98 -9.51 -11.27
C SER A 80 -7.79 -10.72 -11.70
N GLU A 81 -9.06 -10.48 -12.04
CA GLU A 81 -10.00 -11.35 -12.76
C GLU A 81 -10.16 -12.83 -12.33
N VAL A 82 -9.63 -13.27 -11.18
CA VAL A 82 -9.67 -14.69 -10.78
C VAL A 82 -10.89 -15.10 -9.94
N ASP A 83 -11.67 -14.18 -9.37
CA ASP A 83 -12.91 -14.55 -8.64
C ASP A 83 -14.23 -14.14 -9.33
N ARG A 84 -14.21 -13.81 -10.64
CA ARG A 84 -15.43 -13.71 -11.45
C ARG A 84 -15.80 -15.07 -12.07
N LYS A 85 -16.06 -16.09 -11.25
CA LYS A 85 -16.91 -17.24 -11.59
C LYS A 85 -17.68 -17.75 -10.39
#